data_AF-A0A1V3WEY8-F1
#
_entry.id   AF-A0A1V3WEY8-F1
#
_cell.length_a   1.000
_cell.length_b   1.000
_cell.length_c   1.000
_cell.angle_alpha   90.00
_cell.angle_beta   90.00
_cell.angle_gamma   90.00
#
_symmetry.space_group_name_H-M   'P 1'
#
loop_
_entity.id
_entity.type
_entity.pdbx_description
1 polymer ?
#
loop_
_entity_poly.entity_id
_entity_poly.type
_entity_poly.pdbx_seq_one_letter_code
_entity_poly.pdbx_strand_id
1 'polypeptide(L)'
;MSPAGISMFYGATDIDTAVAEIGAHSSHSWAVVGEFKATRPLRVIDLSHLPALPSIFDFNETTRANYDGIAFLHRFVKDLTLPITLDGREHIDYVPTQVVTEYLRYSFPAPLDGLLFPSVQGPGRNVVLFCGPGTCCEPDAVGTDSWLVLSAGSVQKHRVATVIKPVDLI
;
A
#
# COMPACT_ATOMS: atom_id res chain seq x y z
N MET A 1 5.33 -5.31 3.51
CA MET A 1 4.01 -5.52 4.16
C MET A 1 3.56 -6.98 4.23
N SER A 2 3.97 -7.88 3.34
CA SER A 2 3.66 -9.31 3.43
C SER A 2 4.85 -10.13 3.95
N PRO A 3 4.65 -11.10 4.86
CA PRO A 3 5.65 -12.11 5.18
C PRO A 3 5.99 -12.99 3.97
N ALA A 4 7.16 -13.63 4.01
CA ALA A 4 7.52 -14.63 3.01
C ALA A 4 6.49 -15.77 2.99
N GLY A 5 6.03 -16.14 1.79
CA GLY A 5 5.01 -17.19 1.60
C GLY A 5 3.55 -16.71 1.68
N ILE A 6 3.30 -15.46 2.05
CA ILE A 6 1.95 -14.88 2.08
C ILE A 6 1.74 -14.01 0.85
N SER A 7 0.90 -14.47 -0.07
CA SER A 7 0.55 -13.70 -1.28
C SER A 7 -0.40 -12.55 -0.96
N MET A 8 -0.07 -11.38 -1.52
CA MET A 8 -0.91 -10.18 -1.57
C MET A 8 -0.71 -9.50 -2.93
N PHE A 9 -1.72 -8.80 -3.41
CA PHE A 9 -1.61 -7.97 -4.61
C PHE A 9 -1.13 -6.57 -4.23
N TYR A 10 -0.09 -6.07 -4.90
CA TYR A 10 0.45 -4.72 -4.72
C TYR A 10 0.22 -3.93 -6.00
N GLY A 11 -0.34 -2.73 -5.87
CA GLY A 11 -0.58 -1.83 -6.99
C GLY A 11 -0.61 -0.37 -6.56
N ALA A 12 -1.00 0.51 -7.48
CA ALA A 12 -1.19 1.93 -7.21
C ALA A 12 -2.45 2.44 -7.91
N THR A 13 -2.93 3.62 -7.50
CA THR A 13 -4.11 4.28 -8.07
C THR A 13 -3.89 4.84 -9.48
N ASP A 14 -2.64 4.98 -9.90
CA ASP A 14 -2.23 5.55 -11.18
C ASP A 14 -0.89 4.97 -11.62
N ILE A 15 -0.62 5.09 -12.93
CA ILE A 15 0.56 4.54 -13.59
C ILE A 15 1.84 5.21 -13.09
N ASP A 16 1.84 6.53 -12.92
CA ASP A 16 3.03 7.29 -12.51
C ASP A 16 3.53 6.82 -11.15
N THR A 17 2.61 6.60 -10.21
CA THR A 17 2.91 6.04 -8.89
C THR A 17 3.42 4.62 -8.97
N ALA A 18 2.80 3.74 -9.76
CA ALA A 18 3.26 2.37 -9.93
C ALA A 18 4.69 2.31 -10.49
N VAL A 19 5.00 3.13 -11.51
CA VAL A 19 6.33 3.20 -12.12
C VAL A 19 7.37 3.75 -11.13
N ALA A 20 7.02 4.78 -10.36
CA ALA A 20 7.92 5.37 -9.38
C ALA A 20 8.25 4.39 -8.24
N GLU A 21 7.26 3.66 -7.73
CA GLU A 21 7.46 2.62 -6.70
C GLU A 21 8.33 1.46 -7.21
N ILE A 22 8.10 1.00 -8.45
CA ILE A 22 8.97 0.00 -9.08
C ILE A 22 10.41 0.52 -9.15
N GLY A 23 10.59 1.80 -9.53
CA GLY A 23 11.92 2.40 -9.66
C GLY A 23 12.66 2.65 -8.35
N ALA A 24 11.94 2.85 -7.25
CA ALA A 24 12.55 3.00 -5.93
C ALA A 24 13.08 1.67 -5.37
N HIS A 25 12.50 0.53 -5.80
CA HIS A 25 12.80 -0.80 -5.26
C HIS A 25 13.52 -1.72 -6.26
N SER A 26 13.93 -1.20 -7.42
CA SER A 26 14.50 -2.00 -8.50
C SER A 26 15.63 -1.27 -9.21
N SER A 27 16.69 -2.00 -9.57
CA SER A 27 17.77 -1.49 -10.42
C SER A 27 17.42 -1.51 -11.92
N HIS A 28 16.23 -2.00 -12.29
CA HIS A 28 15.81 -2.12 -13.67
C HIS A 28 15.41 -0.78 -14.27
N SER A 29 15.84 -0.50 -15.50
CA SER A 29 15.55 0.76 -16.21
C SER A 29 14.16 0.82 -16.84
N TRP A 30 13.36 -0.24 -16.73
CA TRP A 30 12.05 -0.36 -17.35
C TRP A 30 11.05 -1.04 -16.42
N ALA A 31 9.82 -0.53 -16.40
CA ALA A 31 8.67 -1.09 -15.72
C ALA A 31 7.61 -1.49 -16.76
N VAL A 32 6.93 -2.61 -16.54
CA VAL A 32 5.72 -2.99 -17.28
C VAL A 32 4.56 -2.86 -16.30
N VAL A 33 3.55 -2.09 -16.67
CA VAL A 33 2.36 -1.86 -15.86
C VAL A 33 1.12 -2.25 -16.65
N GLY A 34 0.06 -2.61 -15.94
CA GLY A 34 -1.27 -2.88 -16.49
C GLY A 34 -2.34 -2.48 -15.48
N GLU A 35 -3.46 -1.99 -15.98
CA GLU A 35 -4.61 -1.59 -15.17
C GLU A 35 -5.43 -2.81 -14.77
N PHE A 36 -5.66 -2.96 -13.47
CA PHE A 36 -6.58 -3.94 -12.92
C PHE A 36 -7.88 -3.26 -12.48
N LYS A 37 -9.02 -3.83 -12.86
CA LYS A 37 -10.34 -3.37 -12.43
C LYS A 37 -10.92 -4.32 -11.40
N ALA A 38 -11.53 -3.76 -10.36
CA ALA A 38 -12.28 -4.56 -9.40
C ALA A 38 -13.54 -5.12 -10.05
N THR A 39 -13.78 -6.42 -9.90
CA THR A 39 -14.97 -7.13 -10.42
C THR A 39 -16.14 -7.08 -9.44
N ARG A 40 -15.86 -6.69 -8.19
CA ARG A 40 -16.83 -6.50 -7.10
C ARG A 40 -16.42 -5.30 -6.23
N PRO A 41 -17.30 -4.76 -5.38
CA PRO A 41 -16.90 -3.83 -4.34
C PRO A 41 -15.80 -4.43 -3.46
N LEU A 42 -14.70 -3.69 -3.27
CA LEU A 42 -13.60 -4.05 -2.38
C LEU A 42 -13.62 -3.14 -1.15
N ARG A 43 -13.60 -3.71 0.05
CA ARG A 43 -13.55 -2.96 1.29
C ARG A 43 -12.10 -2.78 1.75
N VAL A 44 -11.59 -1.56 1.63
CA VAL A 44 -10.22 -1.21 2.03
C VAL A 44 -10.22 -0.21 3.18
N ILE A 45 -9.18 -0.26 4.02
CA ILE A 45 -8.89 0.84 4.96
C ILE A 45 -8.13 1.92 4.18
N ASP A 46 -8.67 3.14 4.13
CA ASP A 46 -7.97 4.30 3.59
C ASP A 46 -7.15 5.00 4.68
N LEU A 47 -5.83 4.82 4.62
CA LEU A 47 -4.83 5.45 5.47
C LEU A 47 -4.23 6.71 4.83
N SER A 48 -4.77 7.17 3.70
CA SER A 48 -4.26 8.35 2.96
C SER A 48 -4.73 9.66 3.58
N HIS A 49 -5.80 9.64 4.37
CA HIS A 49 -6.40 10.80 5.00
C HIS A 49 -6.67 10.52 6.47
N LEU A 50 -5.62 10.60 7.28
CA LEU A 50 -5.76 10.47 8.72
C LEU A 50 -6.26 11.79 9.34
N PRO A 51 -7.08 11.73 10.39
CA PRO A 51 -7.43 12.93 11.15
C PRO A 51 -6.17 13.60 11.72
N ALA A 52 -6.23 14.92 11.89
CA ALA A 52 -5.16 15.65 12.55
C ALA A 52 -4.93 15.10 13.97
N LEU A 53 -3.67 15.00 14.37
CA LEU A 53 -3.34 14.63 15.73
C LEU A 53 -3.92 15.69 16.68
N PRO A 54 -4.76 15.33 17.65
CA PRO A 54 -5.33 16.31 18.55
C PRO A 54 -4.27 16.98 19.43
N SER A 55 -4.59 18.15 19.99
CA SER A 55 -3.71 18.81 20.95
C SER A 55 -3.63 18.01 22.25
N ILE A 56 -2.43 17.88 22.81
CA ILE A 56 -2.23 17.34 24.16
C ILE A 56 -2.89 18.19 25.26
N PHE A 57 -3.27 19.42 24.93
CA PHE A 57 -3.99 20.35 25.82
C PHE A 57 -5.51 20.34 25.59
N ASP A 58 -6.03 19.50 24.68
CA ASP A 58 -7.46 19.30 24.55
C ASP A 58 -7.96 18.36 25.67
N PHE A 59 -8.81 18.90 26.54
CA PHE A 59 -9.36 18.17 27.69
C PHE A 59 -10.66 17.44 27.38
N ASN A 60 -11.16 17.49 26.14
CA ASN A 60 -12.31 16.70 25.72
C ASN A 60 -11.99 15.20 25.84
N GLU A 61 -12.83 14.45 26.57
CA GLU A 61 -12.64 13.02 26.83
C GLU A 61 -12.58 12.19 25.54
N THR A 62 -13.43 12.50 24.55
CA THR A 62 -13.42 11.82 23.25
C THR A 62 -12.13 12.10 22.49
N THR A 63 -11.63 13.33 22.54
CA THR A 63 -10.35 13.69 21.92
C THR A 63 -9.19 12.92 22.55
N ARG A 64 -9.15 12.87 23.90
CA ARG A 64 -8.09 12.16 24.63
C ARG A 64 -8.12 10.66 24.37
N ALA A 65 -9.30 10.05 24.31
CA ALA A 65 -9.45 8.62 24.03
C ALA A 65 -8.93 8.23 22.63
N ASN A 66 -9.01 9.13 21.66
CA ASN A 66 -8.58 8.87 20.28
C ASN A 66 -7.11 9.26 20.01
N TYR A 67 -6.47 10.03 20.88
CA TYR A 67 -5.13 10.58 20.64
C TYR A 67 -4.11 9.49 20.30
N ASP A 68 -3.99 8.45 21.14
CA ASP A 68 -2.99 7.40 20.95
C ASP A 68 -3.27 6.57 19.69
N GLY A 69 -4.54 6.33 19.37
CA GLY A 69 -4.95 5.64 18.15
C GLY A 69 -4.57 6.42 16.89
N ILE A 70 -4.83 7.74 16.89
CA ILE A 70 -4.45 8.61 15.78
C ILE A 70 -2.93 8.71 15.67
N ALA A 71 -2.21 8.89 16.78
CA ALA A 71 -0.75 8.92 16.81
C ALA A 71 -0.15 7.63 16.25
N PHE A 72 -0.70 6.47 16.64
CA PHE A 72 -0.31 5.18 16.11
C PHE A 72 -0.50 5.10 14.60
N LEU A 73 -1.67 5.50 14.07
CA LEU A 73 -1.93 5.47 12.63
C LEU A 73 -0.96 6.35 11.85
N HIS A 74 -0.66 7.56 12.34
CA HIS A 74 0.33 8.45 11.72
C HIS A 74 1.71 7.79 11.70
N ARG A 75 2.12 7.16 12.81
CA ARG A 75 3.40 6.46 12.87
C ARG A 75 3.43 5.25 11.94
N PHE A 76 2.35 4.49 11.90
CA PHE A 76 2.19 3.33 11.04
C PHE A 76 2.29 3.72 9.56
N VAL A 77 1.60 4.78 9.13
CA VAL A 77 1.71 5.29 7.74
C VAL A 77 3.12 5.76 7.44
N LYS A 78 3.80 6.41 8.38
CA LYS A 78 5.22 6.76 8.21
C LYS A 78 6.06 5.50 7.98
N ASP A 79 5.90 4.47 8.81
CA ASP A 79 6.67 3.24 8.67
C ASP A 79 6.32 2.46 7.38
N LEU A 80 5.08 2.56 6.88
CA LEU A 80 4.68 2.03 5.56
C LEU A 80 5.35 2.72 4.37
N THR A 81 5.75 3.98 4.54
CA THR A 81 6.24 4.85 3.46
C THR A 81 7.73 5.13 3.53
N LEU A 82 8.44 4.63 4.53
CA LEU A 82 9.88 4.79 4.63
C LEU A 82 10.58 4.02 3.51
N PRO A 83 11.53 4.65 2.78
CA PRO A 83 12.36 3.94 1.82
C PRO A 83 13.20 2.89 2.56
N ILE A 84 13.13 1.65 2.10
CA ILE A 84 13.89 0.57 2.70
C ILE A 84 15.34 0.67 2.24
N THR A 85 16.24 0.77 3.21
CA THR A 85 17.67 0.63 2.94
C THR A 85 17.96 -0.86 2.81
N LEU A 86 18.41 -1.31 1.63
CA LEU A 86 18.81 -2.69 1.38
C LEU A 86 20.20 -2.97 2.00
N ASP A 87 20.32 -2.85 3.32
CA ASP A 87 21.57 -3.02 4.08
C ASP A 87 21.65 -4.37 4.83
N GLY A 88 20.72 -5.29 4.55
CA GLY A 88 20.62 -6.58 5.25
C GLY A 88 19.83 -6.55 6.57
N ARG A 89 19.30 -5.40 7.00
CA ARG A 89 18.35 -5.30 8.14
C ARG A 89 16.88 -5.25 7.72
N GLU A 90 16.62 -5.30 6.42
CA GLU A 90 15.29 -5.25 5.81
C GLU A 90 14.28 -6.13 6.56
N HIS A 91 14.67 -7.37 6.88
CA HIS A 91 13.81 -8.34 7.56
C HIS A 91 13.31 -7.91 8.94
N ILE A 92 14.02 -7.02 9.64
CA ILE A 92 13.63 -6.52 10.98
C ILE A 92 12.70 -5.31 10.83
N ASP A 93 13.03 -4.40 9.93
CA ASP A 93 12.27 -3.16 9.72
C ASP A 93 10.86 -3.43 9.18
N TYR A 94 10.65 -4.56 8.50
CA TYR A 94 9.33 -4.97 8.01
C TYR A 94 8.43 -5.66 9.04
N VAL A 95 8.95 -6.18 10.15
CA VAL A 95 8.13 -6.97 11.09
C VAL A 95 6.94 -6.18 11.62
N PRO A 96 7.08 -4.91 12.09
CA PRO A 96 5.94 -4.16 12.61
C PRO A 96 4.83 -3.97 11.56
N THR A 97 5.20 -3.65 10.32
CA THR A 97 4.21 -3.42 9.25
C THR A 97 3.52 -4.72 8.83
N GLN A 98 4.25 -5.83 8.81
CA GLN A 98 3.71 -7.17 8.53
C GLN A 98 2.70 -7.60 9.60
N VAL A 99 3.06 -7.50 10.89
CA VAL A 99 2.18 -7.91 12.00
C VAL A 99 0.86 -7.16 11.97
N VAL A 100 0.90 -5.83 11.78
CA VAL A 100 -0.32 -5.03 11.68
C VAL A 100 -1.13 -5.41 10.44
N THR A 101 -0.48 -5.62 9.29
CA THR A 101 -1.16 -6.03 8.04
C THR A 101 -1.87 -7.38 8.21
N GLU A 102 -1.25 -8.35 8.87
CA GLU A 102 -1.86 -9.65 9.15
C GLU A 102 -3.01 -9.57 10.16
N TYR A 103 -2.87 -8.74 11.20
CA TYR A 103 -3.97 -8.46 12.12
C TYR A 103 -5.19 -7.89 11.37
N LEU A 104 -4.96 -6.91 10.47
CA LEU A 104 -6.02 -6.32 9.66
C LEU A 104 -6.67 -7.35 8.72
N ARG A 105 -5.87 -8.28 8.19
CA ARG A 105 -6.36 -9.34 7.30
C ARG A 105 -7.20 -10.40 8.03
N TYR A 106 -6.78 -10.85 9.20
CA TYR A 106 -7.33 -12.06 9.83
C TYR A 106 -8.15 -11.82 11.11
N SER A 107 -7.88 -10.73 11.82
CA SER A 107 -8.41 -10.51 13.17
C SER A 107 -9.21 -9.22 13.33
N PHE A 108 -9.26 -8.38 12.29
CA PHE A 108 -10.08 -7.18 12.32
C PHE A 108 -11.58 -7.56 12.46
N PRO A 109 -12.37 -6.85 13.29
CA PRO A 109 -13.78 -7.21 13.54
C PRO A 109 -14.69 -7.22 12.31
N ALA A 110 -14.22 -6.69 11.19
CA ALA A 110 -14.96 -6.63 9.95
C ALA A 110 -14.09 -7.17 8.79
N PRO A 111 -14.69 -7.82 7.78
CA PRO A 111 -13.91 -8.31 6.64
C PRO A 111 -13.29 -7.14 5.89
N LEU A 112 -12.00 -7.26 5.59
CA LEU A 112 -11.24 -6.31 4.80
C LEU A 112 -10.62 -7.02 3.61
N ASP A 113 -10.65 -6.33 2.47
CA ASP A 113 -10.05 -6.79 1.22
C ASP A 113 -8.65 -6.20 1.02
N GLY A 114 -8.28 -5.17 1.78
CA GLY A 114 -6.96 -4.54 1.63
C GLY A 114 -6.78 -3.19 2.33
N LEU A 115 -5.70 -2.51 1.96
CA LEU A 115 -5.24 -1.23 2.47
C LEU A 115 -4.95 -0.27 1.32
N LEU A 116 -5.23 1.01 1.55
CA LEU A 116 -4.84 2.12 0.70
C LEU A 116 -4.03 3.09 1.54
N PHE A 117 -2.87 3.54 1.09
CA PHE A 117 -1.99 4.43 1.85
C PHE A 117 -1.20 5.34 0.89
N PRO A 118 -0.68 6.50 1.35
CA PRO A 118 -0.03 7.45 0.45
C PRO A 118 1.27 6.86 -0.11
N SER A 119 1.58 7.16 -1.37
CA SER A 119 2.91 6.89 -1.91
C SER A 119 3.83 8.07 -1.62
N VAL A 120 5.07 7.78 -1.24
CA VAL A 120 6.13 8.81 -1.25
C VAL A 120 6.78 8.92 -2.61
N GLN A 121 6.72 7.89 -3.45
CA GLN A 121 7.43 7.86 -4.74
C GLN A 121 6.62 8.51 -5.86
N GLY A 122 5.28 8.49 -5.78
CA GLY A 122 4.39 9.03 -6.79
C GLY A 122 3.32 9.98 -6.26
N PRO A 123 2.54 10.59 -7.17
CA PRO A 123 1.48 11.55 -6.83
C PRO A 123 0.22 10.90 -6.24
N GLY A 124 0.06 9.59 -6.35
CA GLY A 124 -1.11 8.84 -5.92
C GLY A 124 -0.91 8.04 -4.66
N ARG A 125 -1.59 6.89 -4.60
CA ARG A 125 -1.66 6.02 -3.44
C ARG A 125 -1.27 4.60 -3.80
N ASN A 126 -0.64 3.95 -2.85
CA ASN A 126 -0.35 2.52 -2.90
C ASN A 126 -1.56 1.72 -2.42
N VAL A 127 -1.79 0.60 -3.10
CA VAL A 127 -2.87 -0.33 -2.82
C VAL A 127 -2.26 -1.70 -2.49
N VAL A 128 -2.70 -2.29 -1.38
CA VAL A 128 -2.45 -3.70 -1.08
C VAL A 128 -3.78 -4.40 -0.95
N LEU A 129 -3.99 -5.49 -1.69
CA LEU A 129 -5.17 -6.33 -1.54
C LEU A 129 -4.78 -7.71 -1.01
N PHE A 130 -5.59 -8.24 -0.10
CA PHE A 130 -5.39 -9.51 0.59
C PHE A 130 -5.77 -10.73 -0.26
N CYS A 131 -5.55 -10.62 -1.57
CA CYS A 131 -5.86 -11.62 -2.58
C CYS A 131 -4.58 -12.14 -3.26
N GLY A 132 -4.67 -13.33 -3.84
CA GLY A 132 -3.57 -13.99 -4.54
C GLY A 132 -3.83 -14.12 -6.05
N PRO A 133 -2.87 -14.66 -6.81
CA PRO A 133 -2.96 -14.79 -8.26
C PRO A 133 -4.23 -15.50 -8.75
N GLY A 134 -4.74 -16.49 -7.99
CA GLY A 134 -5.96 -17.22 -8.36
C GLY A 134 -7.25 -16.39 -8.34
N THR A 135 -7.21 -15.16 -7.84
CA THR A 135 -8.34 -14.21 -7.86
C THR A 135 -8.19 -13.13 -8.94
N CYS A 136 -7.06 -13.12 -9.65
CA CYS A 136 -6.83 -12.28 -10.81
C CYS A 136 -7.19 -13.04 -12.08
N CYS A 137 -7.83 -12.39 -13.04
CA CYS A 137 -8.28 -13.03 -14.28
C CYS A 137 -8.13 -12.13 -15.50
N GLU A 138 -8.19 -12.76 -16.67
CA GLU A 138 -8.35 -12.08 -17.95
C GLU A 138 -9.81 -11.66 -18.17
N PRO A 139 -10.09 -10.69 -19.07
CA PRO A 139 -11.43 -10.15 -19.30
C PRO A 139 -12.52 -11.17 -19.64
N ASP A 140 -12.16 -12.27 -20.31
CA ASP A 140 -13.05 -13.35 -20.74
C ASP A 140 -13.20 -14.48 -19.69
N ALA A 141 -12.46 -14.38 -18.57
CA ALA A 141 -12.41 -15.40 -17.52
C ALA A 141 -12.94 -14.90 -16.15
N VAL A 142 -13.75 -13.83 -16.14
CA VAL A 142 -14.33 -13.29 -14.91
C VAL A 142 -15.32 -14.29 -14.29
N GLY A 143 -14.97 -14.83 -13.14
CA GLY A 143 -15.78 -15.76 -12.35
C GLY A 143 -16.28 -15.16 -11.04
N THR A 144 -16.95 -15.97 -10.23
CA THR A 144 -17.50 -15.56 -8.92
C THR A 144 -16.41 -15.24 -7.89
N ASP A 145 -15.26 -15.91 -7.99
CA ASP A 145 -14.12 -15.75 -7.08
C ASP A 145 -13.09 -14.74 -7.59
N SER A 146 -13.33 -14.13 -8.76
CA SER A 146 -12.48 -13.09 -9.32
C SER A 146 -12.61 -11.82 -8.49
N TRP A 147 -11.49 -11.23 -8.12
CA TRP A 147 -11.42 -9.92 -7.44
C TRP A 147 -10.97 -8.83 -8.40
N LEU A 148 -10.01 -9.16 -9.27
CA LEU A 148 -9.38 -8.24 -10.19
C LEU A 148 -9.37 -8.82 -11.60
N VAL A 149 -9.67 -7.97 -12.58
CA VAL A 149 -9.55 -8.29 -14.00
C VAL A 149 -8.52 -7.37 -14.65
N LEU A 150 -7.54 -7.95 -15.34
CA LEU A 150 -6.55 -7.18 -16.09
C LEU A 150 -7.22 -6.59 -17.33
N SER A 151 -7.10 -5.28 -17.53
CA SER A 151 -7.48 -4.65 -18.80
C SER A 151 -6.37 -4.91 -19.81
N ALA A 152 -6.42 -6.01 -20.58
CA ALA A 152 -5.32 -6.43 -21.46
C ALA A 152 -4.77 -5.32 -22.38
N GLY A 153 -5.63 -4.44 -22.90
CA GLY A 153 -5.23 -3.29 -23.74
C GLY A 153 -4.52 -2.14 -23.01
N SER A 154 -4.43 -2.18 -21.68
CA SER A 154 -3.77 -1.15 -20.85
C SER A 154 -2.29 -1.45 -20.60
N VAL A 155 -1.81 -2.64 -20.97
CA VAL A 155 -0.44 -3.06 -20.70
C VAL A 155 0.54 -2.20 -21.49
N GLN A 156 1.46 -1.58 -20.76
CA GLN A 156 2.39 -0.62 -21.33
C GLN A 156 3.74 -0.68 -20.62
N LYS A 157 4.78 -0.34 -21.38
CA LYS A 157 6.17 -0.34 -20.91
C LYS A 157 6.63 1.10 -20.70
N HIS A 158 7.10 1.39 -19.50
CA HIS A 158 7.59 2.70 -19.07
C HIS A 158 9.07 2.66 -18.73
N ARG A 159 9.80 3.72 -19.07
CA ARG A 159 11.18 3.87 -18.61
C ARG A 159 11.14 4.34 -17.16
N VAL A 160 11.86 3.64 -16.29
CA VAL A 160 12.05 4.08 -14.91
C VAL A 160 13.09 5.20 -14.92
N ALA A 161 12.68 6.40 -14.52
CA ALA A 161 13.58 7.49 -14.22
C ALA A 161 13.63 7.63 -12.69
N THR A 162 14.78 7.33 -12.09
CA THR A 162 14.98 7.52 -10.66
C THR A 162 14.91 9.02 -10.35
N VAL A 163 13.89 9.45 -9.60
CA VAL A 163 13.83 10.82 -9.10
C VAL A 163 14.85 10.93 -7.97
N ILE A 164 15.96 11.63 -8.22
CA ILE A 164 16.90 12.00 -7.16
C ILE A 164 16.20 13.03 -6.27
N LYS A 165 15.70 12.60 -5.11
CA LYS A 165 15.17 13.51 -4.12
C LYS A 165 16.32 14.23 -3.41
N PRO A 166 16.24 15.55 -3.20
CA PRO A 166 17.19 16.24 -2.35
C PRO A 166 17.14 15.61 -0.96
N VAL A 167 18.31 15.25 -0.43
CA VAL A 167 18.46 14.85 0.96
C VAL A 167 18.48 16.16 1.75
N ASP A 168 17.48 16.39 2.57
CA ASP A 168 17.54 17.47 3.56
C ASP A 168 18.66 17.13 4.56
N LEU A 169 19.82 17.75 4.36
CA LEU A 169 20.91 17.73 5.33
C LEU A 169 20.46 18.60 6.52
N ILE A 170 20.00 17.94 7.58
CA ILE A 170 19.81 18.56 8.90
C ILE A 170 21.15 18.61 9.63
#